data_AF-A0A954ETH8-F1
#
_entry.id   AF-A0A954ETH8-F1
#
_cell.length_a   1.000
_cell.length_b   1.000
_cell.length_c   1.000
_cell.angle_alpha   90.00
_cell.angle_beta   90.00
_cell.angle_gamma   90.00
#
_symmetry.space_group_name_H-M   'P 1'
#
loop_
_entity.id
_entity.type
_entity.pdbx_description
1 polymer ?
#
loop_
_entity_poly.entity_id
_entity_poly.type
_entity_poly.pdbx_seq_one_letter_code
_entity_poly.pdbx_strand_id
1 'polypeptide(L)'
;SHGFQRDDLRDIWPYRDWVIQALNADLPFDQFTIEQLAGDLLPNATESQRIATGFHRCTPTNVEAGSLPEETRIEQVIDRVNTTAAVWLGTTFECCQCHDHKYDPFTTQDYYQLLAFFNSTQAEADRTDPGKPSSIAFMGPSLTLMNPQRDAQRDGLRAGIRDQQQRIAAHRKELNETLPDWASRLHQDSSQRSETHVLTVTAFESLGTTDT
;
A
#
# COMPACT_ATOMS: atom_id res chain seq x y z
N SER A 1 -1.19 -2.47 -4.71
CA SER A 1 -0.95 -3.72 -5.45
C SER A 1 0.49 -3.81 -5.88
N HIS A 2 1.06 -5.01 -5.85
CA HIS A 2 2.42 -5.31 -6.33
C HIS A 2 2.46 -5.84 -7.76
N GLY A 3 1.35 -5.75 -8.50
CA GLY A 3 1.27 -6.14 -9.92
C GLY A 3 0.94 -7.61 -10.16
N PHE A 4 0.78 -8.41 -9.09
CA PHE A 4 0.36 -9.81 -9.16
C PHE A 4 -0.91 -10.05 -8.31
N GLN A 5 -0.96 -11.11 -7.49
CA GLN A 5 -2.16 -11.59 -6.82
C GLN A 5 -2.62 -10.79 -5.59
N ARG A 6 -1.79 -9.89 -5.04
CA ARG A 6 -2.11 -9.13 -3.80
C ARG A 6 -2.19 -7.63 -3.99
N ASP A 7 -3.28 -7.07 -3.48
CA ASP A 7 -3.53 -5.63 -3.38
C ASP A 7 -3.06 -5.04 -2.06
N ASP A 8 -1.81 -5.31 -1.69
CA ASP A 8 -1.20 -4.69 -0.52
C ASP A 8 -0.80 -3.22 -0.78
N LEU A 9 -0.60 -2.49 0.32
CA LEU A 9 -0.10 -1.13 0.29
C LEU A 9 1.35 -1.12 -0.23
N ARG A 10 1.58 -0.33 -1.27
CA ARG A 10 2.90 -0.03 -1.81
C ARG A 10 3.15 1.47 -1.68
N ASP A 11 4.14 1.85 -0.88
CA ASP A 11 4.49 3.24 -0.63
C ASP A 11 5.34 3.82 -1.78
N ILE A 12 4.70 3.99 -2.96
CA ILE A 12 5.30 4.57 -4.17
C ILE A 12 4.65 5.90 -4.58
N TRP A 13 3.73 6.40 -3.75
CA TRP A 13 3.05 7.68 -3.96
C TRP A 13 3.99 8.87 -4.21
N PRO A 14 5.22 8.95 -3.65
CA PRO A 14 6.10 10.09 -3.92
C PRO A 14 6.52 10.15 -5.39
N TYR A 15 6.80 9.00 -6.00
CA TYR A 15 7.15 8.91 -7.42
C TYR A 15 5.96 9.33 -8.29
N ARG A 16 4.74 8.86 -7.99
CA ARG A 16 3.52 9.31 -8.68
C ARG A 16 3.36 10.83 -8.58
N ASP A 17 3.48 11.39 -7.38
CA ASP A 17 3.34 12.82 -7.15
C ASP A 17 4.43 13.61 -7.86
N TRP A 18 5.66 13.09 -7.92
CA TRP A 18 6.75 13.66 -8.69
C TRP A 18 6.41 13.71 -10.19
N VAL A 19 5.91 12.62 -10.79
CA VAL A 19 5.51 12.62 -12.21
C VAL A 19 4.44 13.67 -12.48
N ILE A 20 3.40 13.74 -11.64
CA ILE A 20 2.33 14.74 -11.77
C ILE A 20 2.90 16.16 -11.68
N GLN A 21 3.78 16.42 -10.71
CA GLN A 21 4.38 17.73 -10.53
C GLN A 21 5.31 18.11 -11.68
N ALA A 22 6.12 17.17 -12.19
CA ALA A 22 7.01 17.38 -13.32
C ALA A 22 6.22 17.76 -14.58
N LEU A 23 5.11 17.06 -14.85
CA LEU A 23 4.22 17.38 -15.97
C LEU A 23 3.54 18.74 -15.77
N ASN A 24 3.02 19.03 -14.58
CA ASN A 24 2.36 20.31 -14.28
C ASN A 24 3.32 21.51 -14.30
N ALA A 25 4.62 21.27 -14.10
CA ALA A 25 5.66 22.29 -14.14
C ALA A 25 6.29 22.45 -15.54
N ASP A 26 5.75 21.75 -16.56
CA ASP A 26 6.31 21.70 -17.91
C ASP A 26 7.81 21.37 -17.91
N LEU A 27 8.22 20.38 -17.09
CA LEU A 27 9.62 19.98 -17.00
C LEU A 27 10.14 19.56 -18.38
N PRO A 28 11.26 20.13 -18.86
CA PRO A 28 11.85 19.75 -20.14
C PRO A 28 12.08 18.24 -20.24
N PHE A 29 11.74 17.64 -21.38
CA PHE A 29 11.73 16.19 -21.55
C PHE A 29 13.11 15.54 -21.38
N ASP A 30 14.18 16.25 -21.75
CA ASP A 30 15.56 15.85 -21.50
C ASP A 30 15.86 15.73 -20.01
N GLN A 31 15.45 16.72 -19.21
CA GLN A 31 15.61 16.69 -17.76
C GLN A 31 14.71 15.61 -17.13
N PHE A 32 13.45 15.52 -17.55
CA PHE A 32 12.52 14.47 -17.10
C PHE A 32 13.10 13.07 -17.33
N THR A 33 13.72 12.85 -18.49
CA THR A 33 14.39 11.59 -18.84
C THR A 33 15.57 11.31 -17.94
N ILE A 34 16.47 12.28 -17.74
CA ILE A 34 17.66 12.11 -16.90
C ILE A 34 17.26 11.79 -15.46
N GLU A 35 16.28 12.52 -14.90
CA GLU A 35 15.86 12.31 -13.50
C GLU A 35 15.22 10.93 -13.27
N GLN A 36 14.40 10.45 -14.22
CA GLN A 36 13.79 9.12 -14.11
C GLN A 36 14.78 7.97 -14.27
N LEU A 37 15.75 8.10 -15.19
CA LEU A 37 16.70 7.03 -15.49
C LEU A 37 17.90 7.01 -14.53
N ALA A 38 18.33 8.17 -14.03
CA ALA A 38 19.60 8.32 -13.30
C ALA A 38 19.61 9.51 -12.31
N GLY A 39 18.45 9.97 -11.84
CA GLY A 39 18.35 11.12 -10.93
C GLY A 39 19.13 10.96 -9.63
N ASP A 40 19.20 9.74 -9.08
CA ASP A 40 19.99 9.40 -7.90
C ASP A 40 21.52 9.41 -8.13
N LEU A 41 21.95 9.26 -9.39
CA LEU A 41 23.35 9.30 -9.80
C LEU A 41 23.85 10.73 -10.11
N LEU A 42 22.97 11.74 -10.06
CA LEU A 42 23.36 13.13 -10.27
C LEU A 42 24.27 13.64 -9.13
N PRO A 43 25.27 14.50 -9.42
CA PRO A 43 26.08 15.13 -8.40
C PRO A 43 25.20 15.92 -7.41
N ASN A 44 25.31 15.62 -6.12
CA ASN A 44 24.48 16.22 -5.07
C ASN A 44 22.97 16.07 -5.34
N ALA A 45 22.54 14.92 -5.86
CA ALA A 45 21.14 14.62 -6.18
C ALA A 45 20.18 15.06 -5.07
N THR A 46 19.23 15.92 -5.45
CA THR A 46 18.18 16.42 -4.57
C THR A 46 17.21 15.30 -4.16
N GLU A 47 16.43 15.51 -3.11
CA GLU A 47 15.38 14.55 -2.72
C GLU A 47 14.42 14.27 -3.88
N SER A 48 13.99 15.32 -4.60
CA SER A 48 13.13 15.23 -5.78
C SER A 48 13.73 14.34 -6.88
N GLN A 49 15.02 14.51 -7.19
CA GLN A 49 15.70 13.71 -8.21
C GLN A 49 15.85 12.25 -7.80
N ARG A 50 16.08 11.98 -6.51
CA ARG A 50 16.11 10.60 -5.99
C ARG A 50 14.73 9.94 -6.05
N ILE A 51 13.66 10.70 -5.79
CA ILE A 51 12.28 10.23 -5.94
C ILE A 51 11.98 9.87 -7.40
N ALA A 52 12.46 10.69 -8.35
CA ALA A 52 12.26 10.47 -9.78
C ALA A 52 12.78 9.11 -10.25
N THR A 53 13.93 8.67 -9.75
CA THR A 53 14.51 7.34 -10.05
C THR A 53 13.68 6.18 -9.51
N GLY A 54 12.63 6.47 -8.73
CA GLY A 54 11.59 5.53 -8.34
C GLY A 54 10.93 4.80 -9.53
N PHE A 55 11.05 5.31 -10.76
CA PHE A 55 10.68 4.61 -11.99
C PHE A 55 11.20 3.16 -12.01
N HIS A 56 12.49 2.96 -11.76
CA HIS A 56 13.11 1.63 -11.78
C HIS A 56 12.69 0.75 -10.60
N ARG A 57 12.06 1.32 -9.57
CA ARG A 57 11.51 0.62 -8.40
C ARG A 57 10.02 0.30 -8.54
N CYS A 58 9.41 0.59 -9.69
CA CYS A 58 8.00 0.32 -9.97
C CYS A 58 7.73 -1.09 -10.52
N THR A 59 8.76 -1.89 -10.75
CA THR A 59 8.65 -3.27 -11.26
C THR A 59 7.68 -4.12 -10.42
N PRO A 60 6.88 -5.01 -11.04
CA PRO A 60 6.06 -5.98 -10.32
C PRO A 60 6.91 -6.86 -9.40
N THR A 61 6.35 -7.26 -8.27
CA THR A 61 7.10 -8.05 -7.27
C THR A 61 6.24 -9.19 -6.74
N ASN A 62 6.79 -10.41 -6.75
CA ASN A 62 6.12 -11.61 -6.27
C ASN A 62 6.91 -12.30 -5.15
N VAL A 63 6.32 -12.46 -3.96
CA VAL A 63 6.93 -13.23 -2.85
C VAL A 63 6.04 -14.39 -2.40
N GLU A 64 5.14 -14.85 -3.25
CA GLU A 64 4.22 -15.95 -2.95
C GLU A 64 4.94 -17.24 -2.57
N ALA A 65 4.30 -18.05 -1.72
CA ALA A 65 4.76 -19.41 -1.45
C ALA A 65 4.88 -20.21 -2.76
N GLY A 66 6.10 -20.63 -3.10
CA GLY A 66 6.39 -21.38 -4.33
C GLY A 66 7.10 -20.58 -5.42
N SER A 67 7.15 -19.24 -5.33
CA SER A 67 8.02 -18.47 -6.23
C SER A 67 9.50 -18.73 -5.93
N LEU A 68 10.31 -18.85 -6.98
CA LEU A 68 11.76 -18.95 -6.86
C LEU A 68 12.35 -17.53 -6.77
N PRO A 69 13.15 -17.20 -5.74
CA PRO A 69 13.67 -15.83 -5.58
C PRO A 69 14.42 -15.30 -6.79
N GLU A 70 15.20 -16.16 -7.46
CA GLU A 70 15.95 -15.77 -8.65
C GLU A 70 15.06 -15.56 -9.88
N GLU A 71 14.00 -16.37 -10.03
CA GLU A 71 13.01 -16.18 -11.10
C GLU A 71 12.33 -14.82 -10.95
N THR A 72 11.84 -14.50 -9.76
CA THR A 72 11.22 -13.19 -9.48
C THR A 72 12.19 -12.04 -9.67
N ARG A 73 13.48 -12.21 -9.34
CA ARG A 73 14.49 -11.18 -9.61
C ARG A 73 14.66 -10.94 -11.11
N ILE A 74 14.73 -12.00 -11.91
CA ILE A 74 14.85 -11.91 -13.36
C ILE A 74 13.59 -11.32 -14.01
N GLU A 75 12.40 -11.66 -13.52
CA GLU A 75 11.14 -11.03 -13.96
C GLU A 75 11.14 -9.51 -13.78
N GLN A 76 11.66 -9.01 -12.65
CA GLN A 76 11.82 -7.57 -12.41
C GLN A 76 12.81 -6.93 -13.38
N VAL A 77 13.92 -7.61 -13.70
CA VAL A 77 14.89 -7.13 -14.69
C VAL A 77 14.25 -7.07 -16.08
N ILE A 78 13.48 -8.09 -16.47
CA ILE A 78 12.74 -8.15 -17.74
C ILE A 78 11.73 -7.00 -17.82
N ASP A 79 10.92 -6.80 -16.79
CA ASP A 79 9.96 -5.69 -16.72
C ASP A 79 10.65 -4.33 -16.88
N ARG A 80 11.80 -4.15 -16.22
CA ARG A 80 12.61 -2.93 -16.33
C ARG A 80 13.12 -2.69 -17.74
N VAL A 81 13.63 -3.72 -18.42
CA VAL A 81 14.07 -3.65 -19.82
C VAL A 81 12.91 -3.25 -20.72
N ASN A 82 11.79 -3.97 -20.61
CA ASN A 82 10.63 -3.79 -21.47
C ASN A 82 9.99 -2.42 -21.27
N THR A 83 9.78 -2.01 -20.03
CA THR A 83 9.18 -0.72 -19.70
C THR A 83 10.07 0.44 -20.14
N THR A 84 11.39 0.34 -19.93
CA THR A 84 12.33 1.37 -20.38
C THR A 84 12.31 1.49 -21.91
N ALA A 85 12.34 0.38 -22.63
CA ALA A 85 12.29 0.42 -24.09
C ALA A 85 10.94 0.95 -24.61
N ALA A 86 9.83 0.56 -24.00
CA ALA A 86 8.51 1.05 -24.37
C ALA A 86 8.40 2.58 -24.21
N VAL A 87 8.93 3.13 -23.11
CA VAL A 87 8.82 4.56 -22.80
C VAL A 87 9.80 5.41 -23.63
N TRP A 88 11.07 5.03 -23.75
CA TRP A 88 12.10 5.87 -24.39
C TRP A 88 12.47 5.48 -25.82
N LEU A 89 12.29 4.22 -26.21
CA LEU A 89 12.53 3.78 -27.58
C LEU A 89 11.24 3.72 -28.40
N GLY A 90 10.07 3.73 -27.75
CA GLY A 90 8.77 3.68 -28.41
C GLY A 90 8.52 2.36 -29.15
N THR A 91 9.18 1.26 -28.73
CA THR A 91 9.09 -0.05 -29.39
C THR A 91 8.79 -1.18 -28.39
N THR A 92 8.18 -2.26 -28.88
CA THR A 92 7.90 -3.50 -28.15
C THR A 92 9.14 -4.39 -28.10
N PHE A 93 10.17 -3.91 -27.40
CA PHE A 93 11.47 -4.59 -27.30
C PHE A 93 11.38 -5.99 -26.68
N GLU A 94 10.30 -6.28 -25.94
CA GLU A 94 9.98 -7.60 -25.39
C GLU A 94 9.90 -8.73 -26.44
N CYS A 95 9.59 -8.43 -27.70
CA CYS A 95 9.63 -9.43 -28.78
C CYS A 95 11.05 -10.01 -28.94
N CYS A 96 12.07 -9.19 -28.74
CA CYS A 96 13.48 -9.57 -28.81
C CYS A 96 13.92 -10.56 -27.72
N GLN A 97 13.07 -10.86 -26.74
CA GLN A 97 13.38 -11.87 -25.72
C GLN A 97 13.53 -13.27 -26.33
N CYS A 98 12.76 -13.58 -27.38
CA CYS A 98 12.68 -14.91 -27.98
C CYS A 98 13.14 -14.95 -29.44
N HIS A 99 13.02 -13.86 -30.19
CA HIS A 99 13.41 -13.76 -31.60
C HIS A 99 13.70 -12.30 -31.96
N ASP A 100 14.44 -12.04 -33.03
CA ASP A 100 14.69 -10.66 -33.48
C ASP A 100 13.39 -9.90 -33.73
N HIS A 101 13.38 -8.58 -33.47
CA HIS A 101 12.18 -7.77 -33.57
C HIS A 101 11.58 -7.87 -34.98
N LYS A 102 10.26 -8.00 -35.06
CA LYS A 102 9.57 -8.26 -36.33
C LYS A 102 9.74 -7.11 -37.34
N TYR A 103 9.75 -5.87 -36.86
CA TYR A 103 9.71 -4.68 -37.71
C TYR A 103 10.92 -3.75 -37.55
N ASP A 104 11.62 -3.84 -36.41
CA ASP A 104 12.70 -2.92 -36.08
C ASP A 104 14.03 -3.67 -36.17
N PRO A 105 15.16 -2.98 -36.41
CA PRO A 105 16.47 -3.63 -36.57
C PRO A 105 17.10 -4.00 -35.22
N PHE A 106 16.30 -4.55 -34.30
CA PHE A 106 16.76 -5.03 -33.00
C PHE A 106 16.84 -6.54 -32.98
N THR A 107 17.98 -7.04 -32.55
CA THR A 107 18.23 -8.47 -32.44
C THR A 107 17.95 -8.97 -31.02
N THR A 108 17.82 -10.28 -30.91
CA THR A 108 17.84 -11.00 -29.63
C THR A 108 19.10 -10.67 -28.84
N GLN A 109 20.24 -10.49 -29.52
CA GLN A 109 21.50 -10.11 -28.88
C GLN A 109 21.42 -8.71 -28.24
N ASP A 110 20.81 -7.74 -28.90
CA ASP A 110 20.64 -6.39 -28.35
C ASP A 110 19.78 -6.41 -27.08
N TYR A 111 18.73 -7.24 -27.07
CA TYR A 111 17.89 -7.43 -25.90
C TYR A 111 18.65 -7.95 -24.69
N TYR A 112 19.43 -9.02 -24.87
CA TYR A 112 20.20 -9.57 -23.76
C TYR A 112 21.38 -8.68 -23.33
N GLN A 113 21.89 -7.80 -24.21
CA GLN A 113 22.85 -6.76 -23.81
C GLN A 113 22.21 -5.70 -22.90
N LEU A 114 21.01 -5.22 -23.24
CA LEU A 114 20.29 -4.28 -22.38
C LEU A 114 19.84 -4.94 -21.06
N LEU A 115 19.42 -6.21 -21.12
CA LEU A 115 19.14 -7.00 -19.93
C LEU A 115 20.37 -7.12 -19.03
N ALA A 116 21.56 -7.39 -19.60
CA ALA A 116 22.80 -7.47 -18.84
C ALA A 116 23.14 -6.17 -18.09
N PHE A 117 22.82 -5.01 -18.66
CA PHE A 117 22.98 -3.72 -18.00
C PHE A 117 22.12 -3.63 -16.71
N PHE A 118 20.84 -4.00 -16.79
CA PHE A 118 19.94 -3.97 -15.64
C PHE A 118 20.13 -5.16 -14.68
N ASN A 119 20.76 -6.25 -15.13
CA ASN A 119 21.04 -7.44 -14.32
C ASN A 119 22.23 -7.27 -13.36
N SER A 120 22.43 -6.05 -12.88
CA SER A 120 23.37 -5.71 -11.80
C SER A 120 22.65 -5.46 -10.47
N THR A 121 21.32 -5.55 -10.45
CA THR A 121 20.52 -5.36 -9.23
C THR A 121 20.46 -6.63 -8.37
N GLN A 122 20.64 -6.42 -7.06
CA GLN A 122 20.36 -7.45 -6.06
C GLN A 122 18.86 -7.71 -5.97
N ALA A 123 18.47 -8.77 -5.25
CA ALA A 123 17.06 -8.99 -4.95
C ALA A 123 16.46 -7.76 -4.24
N GLU A 124 15.29 -7.33 -4.69
CA GLU A 124 14.67 -6.06 -4.26
C GLU A 124 13.54 -6.26 -3.26
N ALA A 125 13.12 -7.50 -3.06
CA ALA A 125 12.14 -7.87 -2.07
C ALA A 125 12.39 -9.29 -1.55
N ASP A 126 12.00 -9.51 -0.29
CA ASP A 126 11.99 -10.81 0.36
C ASP A 126 10.74 -10.94 1.24
N ARG A 127 10.56 -12.10 1.88
CA ARG A 127 9.49 -12.32 2.83
C ARG A 127 9.81 -11.67 4.17
N THR A 128 8.91 -10.84 4.69
CA THR A 128 9.09 -10.21 6.02
C THR A 128 9.00 -11.23 7.15
N ASP A 129 8.17 -12.26 6.98
CA ASP A 129 7.91 -13.32 7.95
C ASP A 129 7.63 -14.63 7.19
N PRO A 130 8.51 -15.65 7.29
CA PRO A 130 8.31 -16.94 6.62
C PRO A 130 7.02 -17.66 7.05
N GLY A 131 6.51 -17.38 8.26
CA GLY A 131 5.27 -17.92 8.80
C GLY A 131 4.01 -17.19 8.33
N LYS A 132 4.15 -16.03 7.68
CA LYS A 132 3.05 -15.28 7.05
C LYS A 132 3.24 -15.30 5.54
N PRO A 133 2.52 -16.19 4.83
CA PRO A 133 2.54 -16.21 3.37
C PRO A 133 2.38 -14.79 2.82
N SER A 134 3.26 -14.45 1.89
CA SER A 134 3.14 -13.23 1.09
C SER A 134 3.45 -11.90 1.79
N SER A 135 4.07 -11.87 2.97
CA SER A 135 4.57 -10.62 3.56
C SER A 135 5.76 -10.06 2.75
N ILE A 136 5.68 -8.85 2.20
CA ILE A 136 6.76 -8.26 1.38
C ILE A 136 7.61 -7.32 2.22
N ALA A 137 8.91 -7.61 2.31
CA ALA A 137 9.94 -6.69 2.79
C ALA A 137 10.75 -6.20 1.58
N PHE A 138 10.58 -4.92 1.22
CA PHE A 138 11.46 -4.30 0.21
C PHE A 138 12.87 -4.15 0.77
N MET A 139 13.84 -4.61 -0.02
CA MET A 139 15.26 -4.54 0.29
C MET A 139 15.89 -3.32 -0.39
N GLY A 140 16.91 -2.76 0.26
CA GLY A 140 17.65 -1.60 -0.21
C GLY A 140 17.45 -0.36 0.67
N PRO A 141 18.05 0.77 0.26
CA PRO A 141 17.94 2.02 1.01
C PRO A 141 16.51 2.55 0.98
N SER A 142 16.01 2.99 2.13
CA SER A 142 14.76 3.74 2.22
C SER A 142 15.04 5.24 2.20
N LEU A 143 14.20 5.98 1.46
CA LEU A 143 14.23 7.44 1.46
C LEU A 143 13.19 7.95 2.47
N THR A 144 13.66 8.53 3.56
CA THR A 144 12.76 9.19 4.52
C THR A 144 12.41 10.57 3.99
N LEU A 145 11.17 10.74 3.56
CA LEU A 145 10.66 12.03 3.12
C LEU A 145 10.33 12.88 4.34
N MET A 146 11.17 13.87 4.61
CA MET A 146 10.93 14.83 5.68
C MET A 146 10.03 15.95 5.17
N ASN A 147 8.96 16.22 5.91
CA ASN A 147 8.10 17.37 5.64
C ASN A 147 7.72 17.96 6.99
N PRO A 148 8.38 19.04 7.45
CA PRO A 148 8.21 19.56 8.80
C PRO A 148 6.76 19.79 9.22
N GLN A 149 5.92 20.25 8.30
CA GLN A 149 4.50 20.51 8.52
C GLN A 149 3.71 19.20 8.70
N ARG A 150 3.89 18.24 7.78
CA ARG A 150 3.23 16.92 7.88
C ARG A 150 3.77 16.10 9.05
N ASP A 151 5.06 16.24 9.36
CA ASP A 151 5.73 15.55 10.45
C ASP A 151 5.17 16.03 11.81
N ALA A 152 5.02 17.34 12.00
CA ALA A 152 4.38 17.90 13.19
C ALA A 152 2.92 17.43 13.34
N GLN A 153 2.15 17.43 12.24
CA GLN A 153 0.78 16.92 12.25
C GLN A 153 0.73 15.43 12.59
N ARG A 154 1.61 14.63 11.99
CA ARG A 154 1.74 13.19 12.24
C ARG A 154 2.08 12.91 13.70
N ASP A 155 2.97 13.68 14.29
CA ASP A 155 3.37 13.49 15.68
C ASP A 155 2.25 13.84 16.65
N GLY A 156 1.45 14.88 16.34
CA GLY A 156 0.21 15.20 17.03
C GLY A 156 -0.82 14.05 16.95
N LEU A 157 -1.05 13.51 15.75
CA LEU A 157 -1.95 12.37 15.54
C LEU A 157 -1.48 11.12 16.29
N ARG A 158 -0.18 10.83 16.26
CA ARG A 158 0.43 9.70 17.00
C ARG A 158 0.26 9.88 18.51
N ALA A 159 0.39 11.09 19.03
CA ALA A 159 0.10 11.37 20.43
C ALA A 159 -1.37 11.12 20.77
N GLY A 160 -2.30 11.55 19.92
CA GLY A 160 -3.73 11.26 20.05
C GLY A 160 -4.03 9.76 20.03
N ILE A 161 -3.43 9.01 19.11
CA ILE A 161 -3.58 7.54 19.05
C ILE A 161 -3.12 6.90 20.36
N ARG A 162 -1.97 7.31 20.92
CA ARG A 162 -1.47 6.78 22.19
C ARG A 162 -2.43 7.07 23.34
N ASP A 163 -2.96 8.29 23.44
CA ASP A 163 -3.95 8.66 24.45
C ASP A 163 -5.22 7.80 24.34
N GLN A 164 -5.76 7.66 23.13
CA GLN A 164 -6.96 6.85 22.91
C GLN A 164 -6.71 5.37 23.21
N GLN A 165 -5.55 4.84 22.85
CA GLN A 165 -5.15 3.46 23.19
C GLN A 165 -5.07 3.25 24.71
N GLN A 166 -4.53 4.22 25.45
CA GLN A 166 -4.51 4.18 26.91
C GLN A 166 -5.92 4.20 27.51
N ARG A 167 -6.81 5.07 27.00
CA ARG A 167 -8.21 5.14 27.44
C ARG A 167 -8.97 3.85 27.15
N ILE A 168 -8.79 3.28 25.96
CA ILE A 168 -9.38 1.98 25.60
C ILE A 168 -8.86 0.88 26.52
N ALA A 169 -7.55 0.87 26.82
CA ALA A 169 -6.96 -0.11 27.74
C ALA A 169 -7.53 0.04 29.16
N ALA A 170 -7.69 1.27 29.65
CA ALA A 170 -8.30 1.55 30.95
C ALA A 170 -9.76 1.09 31.02
N HIS A 171 -10.58 1.45 30.02
CA HIS A 171 -11.98 1.00 29.96
C HIS A 171 -12.11 -0.50 29.79
N ARG A 172 -11.22 -1.16 29.02
CA ARG A 172 -11.19 -2.63 28.94
C ARG A 172 -10.88 -3.27 30.28
N LYS A 173 -9.96 -2.69 31.05
CA LYS A 173 -9.63 -3.18 32.39
C LYS A 173 -10.83 -3.03 33.32
N GLU A 174 -11.43 -1.85 33.39
CA GLU A 174 -12.63 -1.57 34.19
C GLU A 174 -13.79 -2.48 33.79
N LEU A 175 -14.03 -2.67 32.49
CA LEU A 175 -15.04 -3.59 31.99
C LEU A 175 -14.75 -5.02 32.47
N ASN A 176 -13.53 -5.53 32.32
CA ASN A 176 -13.19 -6.88 32.76
C ASN A 176 -13.37 -7.08 34.27
N GLU A 177 -13.13 -6.04 35.07
CA GLU A 177 -13.33 -6.06 36.53
C GLU A 177 -14.82 -6.00 36.92
N THR A 178 -15.64 -5.22 36.19
CA THR A 178 -17.05 -4.96 36.53
C THR A 178 -18.06 -5.88 35.82
N LEU A 179 -17.67 -6.49 34.70
CA LEU A 179 -18.52 -7.34 33.87
C LEU A 179 -19.07 -8.56 34.62
N PRO A 180 -18.30 -9.29 35.47
CA PRO A 180 -18.85 -10.40 36.24
C PRO A 180 -19.98 -9.96 37.17
N ASP A 181 -19.78 -8.86 37.92
CA ASP A 181 -20.78 -8.34 38.86
C ASP A 181 -22.04 -7.82 38.14
N TRP A 182 -21.86 -7.16 36.99
CA TRP A 182 -22.98 -6.78 36.14
C TRP A 182 -23.73 -8.02 35.62
N ALA A 183 -23.02 -9.04 35.13
CA ALA A 183 -23.63 -10.26 34.62
C ALA A 183 -24.39 -11.03 35.72
N SER A 184 -23.85 -11.09 36.94
CA SER A 184 -24.53 -11.67 38.09
C SER A 184 -25.81 -10.91 38.46
N ARG A 185 -25.78 -9.57 38.49
CA ARG A 185 -26.98 -8.73 38.72
C ARG A 185 -28.04 -8.96 37.65
N LEU A 186 -27.64 -8.97 36.38
CA LEU A 186 -28.54 -9.23 35.26
C LEU A 186 -29.18 -10.63 35.37
N HIS A 187 -28.42 -11.63 35.81
CA HIS A 187 -28.95 -12.98 36.01
C HIS A 187 -29.96 -13.03 37.17
N GLN A 188 -29.68 -12.34 38.28
CA GLN A 188 -30.61 -12.21 39.40
C GLN A 188 -31.90 -11.49 38.98
N ASP A 189 -31.79 -10.34 38.31
CA ASP A 189 -32.94 -9.57 37.83
C ASP A 189 -33.79 -10.35 36.83
N SER A 190 -33.16 -11.10 35.91
CA SER A 190 -33.90 -11.95 34.96
C SER A 190 -34.51 -13.20 35.59
N SER A 191 -33.97 -13.67 36.72
CA SER A 191 -34.53 -14.77 37.51
C SER A 191 -35.72 -14.34 38.37
N GLN A 192 -35.82 -13.04 38.72
CA GLN A 192 -37.04 -12.49 39.29
C GLN A 192 -38.11 -12.50 38.20
N ARG A 193 -39.19 -13.24 38.45
CA ARG A 193 -40.37 -13.22 37.57
C ARG A 193 -40.83 -11.77 37.43
N SER A 194 -40.81 -11.25 36.21
CA SER A 194 -41.50 -10.00 35.89
C SER A 194 -42.97 -10.17 36.30
N GLU A 195 -43.43 -9.38 37.26
CA GLU A 195 -44.84 -9.34 37.62
C GLU A 195 -45.60 -8.67 36.47
N THR A 196 -46.32 -9.45 35.68
CA THR A 196 -47.26 -8.91 34.71
C THR A 196 -48.43 -8.32 35.48
N HIS A 197 -48.40 -7.01 35.70
CA HIS A 197 -49.55 -6.30 36.23
C HIS A 197 -50.55 -6.05 35.12
N VAL A 198 -51.73 -6.67 35.21
CA VAL A 198 -52.87 -6.26 34.38
C VAL A 198 -53.30 -4.90 34.90
N LEU A 199 -53.00 -3.85 34.13
CA LEU A 199 -53.45 -2.51 34.46
C LEU A 199 -54.99 -2.50 34.50
N THR A 200 -55.55 -2.12 35.65
CA THR A 200 -57.00 -1.97 35.76
C THR A 200 -57.37 -0.66 35.11
N VAL A 201 -58.24 -0.71 34.09
CA VAL A 201 -58.77 0.49 33.46
C VAL A 201 -59.64 1.22 34.49
N THR A 202 -59.12 2.30 35.06
CA THR A 202 -59.80 3.10 36.10
C THR A 202 -60.85 4.03 35.51
N ALA A 203 -60.67 4.45 34.26
CA ALA A 203 -61.65 5.17 33.47
C ALA A 203 -61.45 4.82 32.00
N PHE A 204 -62.56 4.61 31.29
CA PHE A 204 -62.59 4.44 29.85
C PHE A 204 -63.61 5.45 29.29
N GLU A 205 -63.11 6.41 28.51
CA GLU A 205 -63.96 7.35 27.79
C GLU A 205 -63.96 6.92 26.32
N SER A 206 -65.10 6.43 25.84
CA SER A 206 -65.32 6.21 24.42
C SER A 206 -65.89 7.49 23.85
N LEU A 207 -65.14 8.15 22.96
CA LEU A 207 -65.60 9.31 22.19
C LEU A 207 -66.56 8.90 21.07
N GLY A 208 -67.32 7.81 21.26
CA GLY A 208 -68.05 7.07 20.23
C GLY A 208 -68.65 7.98 19.15
N THR A 209 -68.06 7.95 17.96
CA THR A 209 -68.75 8.34 16.74
C THR A 209 -69.35 7.07 16.16
N THR A 210 -70.66 6.93 16.27
CA THR A 210 -71.38 6.03 15.36
C THR A 210 -71.45 6.73 14.02
N ASP A 211 -70.74 6.23 13.01
CA ASP A 211 -70.96 6.62 11.63
C ASP A 211 -72.41 6.29 11.26
N THR A 212 -73.21 7.34 11.05
CA THR A 212 -74.41 7.33 10.21
C THR A 212 -74.14 8.21 9.01
#